data_AF-A0A9E3EMM7-F1
#
_entry.id   AF-A0A9E3EMM7-F1
#
_cell.length_a   1.000
_cell.length_b   1.000
_cell.length_c   1.000
_cell.angle_alpha   90.00
_cell.angle_beta   90.00
_cell.angle_gamma   90.00
#
_symmetry.space_group_name_H-M   'P 1'
#
loop_
_entity.id
_entity.type
_entity.pdbx_description
1 polymer ?
#
loop_
_entity_poly.entity_id
_entity_poly.type
_entity_poly.pdbx_seq_one_letter_code
_entity_poly.pdbx_strand_id
1 'polypeptide(L)'
;MVIVPLKQDSRVDANEEYEYNISYTVESASAFICIATYTQGGIKQTVALKILREYKDKRYHYDTLEKRLTCQKEAFFKNLKITPGIYEGLGRIVKPTQRELEEKLSKKELQSITLGHIVQDSEEIKRLSEQDGEYALVMSYLPEEQRLDLLLQESSVEQQKELLCLLATRVEQMHKDFQPLTGGVYRGRYKWGSYKQLQKKLNHNLMHFDLIKQEDPEIHRKYYDLKKIVLHFIKQQAIKEAFENRRKSNYVKQCHGDLKTKNIWIETIKQNDGPLQHVRILDAVDFNESYRNIDVLSDLAMLVVDIEAKGKEDLAIHLREKYLSLTGQGEDENARIVLTYYLLEKAIVCAIVCLLYDRDERQLGQRFLELAREHADELEKITPSVAEKNFLPMLTQKKLLLV
;
A
#
# COMPACT_ATOMS: atom_id res chain seq x y z
N MET A 1 30.66 -5.31 13.99
CA MET A 1 30.92 -6.26 12.89
C MET A 1 30.94 -5.44 11.61
N VAL A 2 32.10 -5.34 10.96
CA VAL A 2 32.30 -4.45 9.80
C VAL A 2 31.44 -4.97 8.65
N ILE A 3 30.47 -4.17 8.21
CA ILE A 3 29.76 -4.40 6.95
C ILE A 3 30.81 -4.19 5.87
N VAL A 4 31.34 -5.29 5.34
CA VAL A 4 32.17 -5.26 4.14
C VAL A 4 31.22 -4.92 2.99
N PRO A 5 31.40 -3.80 2.27
CA PRO A 5 30.65 -3.57 1.04
C PRO A 5 31.01 -4.72 0.10
N LEU A 6 30.00 -5.34 -0.53
CA LEU A 6 30.21 -6.26 -1.64
C LEU A 6 31.19 -5.58 -2.62
N LYS A 7 32.43 -6.09 -2.68
CA LYS A 7 33.37 -5.72 -3.71
C LYS A 7 32.73 -6.10 -5.03
N GLN A 8 32.41 -5.09 -5.84
CA GLN A 8 32.28 -5.25 -7.28
C GLN A 8 33.63 -5.76 -7.79
N ASP A 9 33.72 -7.05 -8.09
CA ASP A 9 34.79 -7.56 -8.93
C ASP A 9 34.24 -8.62 -9.90
N SER A 10 34.28 -8.21 -11.17
CA SER A 10 34.47 -8.98 -12.41
C SER A 10 33.62 -10.23 -12.73
N ARG A 11 32.70 -10.02 -13.70
CA ARG A 11 32.12 -11.02 -14.64
C ARG A 11 31.46 -12.24 -13.98
N VAL A 12 30.24 -12.05 -13.51
CA VAL A 12 29.29 -13.15 -13.28
C VAL A 12 28.90 -13.71 -14.65
N ASP A 13 29.05 -15.01 -14.85
CA ASP A 13 28.71 -15.68 -16.10
C ASP A 13 27.20 -15.53 -16.34
N ALA A 14 26.80 -14.98 -17.49
CA ALA A 14 25.39 -14.71 -17.83
C ALA A 14 24.51 -15.99 -17.92
N ASN A 15 25.12 -17.17 -17.76
CA ASN A 15 24.51 -18.49 -17.81
C ASN A 15 24.39 -19.18 -16.44
N GLU A 16 24.72 -18.51 -15.33
CA GLU A 16 24.54 -19.13 -14.01
C GLU A 16 23.06 -19.23 -13.63
N GLU A 17 22.61 -20.47 -13.44
CA GLU A 17 21.30 -20.82 -12.91
C GLU A 17 21.46 -21.22 -11.44
N TYR A 18 20.62 -20.66 -10.58
CA TYR A 18 20.62 -20.98 -9.16
C TYR A 18 19.29 -21.63 -8.78
N GLU A 19 19.36 -22.71 -8.01
CA GLU A 19 18.18 -23.35 -7.44
C GLU A 19 17.84 -22.74 -6.07
N TYR A 20 16.60 -22.27 -5.95
CA TYR A 20 16.02 -21.65 -4.76
C TYR A 20 15.04 -22.65 -4.16
N ASN A 21 15.38 -23.18 -2.98
CA ASN A 21 14.56 -24.14 -2.25
C ASN A 21 13.49 -23.39 -1.47
N ILE A 22 12.22 -23.66 -1.79
CA ILE A 22 11.06 -22.99 -1.19
C ILE A 22 10.86 -23.52 0.23
N SER A 23 10.87 -22.60 1.21
CA SER A 23 10.58 -22.90 2.60
C SER A 23 9.08 -22.81 2.87
N TYR A 24 8.44 -21.73 2.42
CA TYR A 24 7.00 -21.55 2.46
C TYR A 24 6.56 -20.51 1.43
N THR A 25 5.25 -20.47 1.15
CA THR A 25 4.64 -19.53 0.21
C THR A 25 3.48 -18.81 0.88
N VAL A 26 3.44 -17.49 0.69
CA VAL A 26 2.27 -16.65 0.98
C VAL A 26 1.56 -16.36 -0.33
N GLU A 27 0.25 -16.57 -0.37
CA GLU A 27 -0.55 -16.47 -1.58
C GLU A 27 -1.48 -15.26 -1.53
N SER A 28 -1.62 -14.57 -2.66
CA SER A 28 -2.73 -13.67 -2.93
C SER A 28 -3.43 -14.07 -4.22
N ALA A 29 -4.52 -13.38 -4.53
CA ALA A 29 -5.26 -13.62 -5.76
C ALA A 29 -4.38 -13.41 -7.02
N SER A 30 -3.42 -12.48 -6.97
CA SER A 30 -2.62 -12.07 -8.14
C SER A 30 -1.13 -12.37 -8.05
N ALA A 31 -0.63 -12.87 -6.92
CA ALA A 31 0.79 -13.15 -6.74
C ALA A 31 1.06 -14.27 -5.74
N PHE A 32 2.24 -14.84 -5.84
CA PHE A 32 2.88 -15.68 -4.85
C PHE A 32 4.10 -14.97 -4.30
N ILE A 33 4.26 -14.98 -2.97
CA ILE A 33 5.50 -14.60 -2.30
C ILE A 33 6.13 -15.89 -1.78
N CYS A 34 7.18 -16.36 -2.45
CA CYS A 34 7.88 -17.57 -2.03
C CYS A 34 9.11 -17.19 -1.20
N ILE A 35 9.16 -17.64 0.05
CA ILE A 35 10.36 -17.50 0.87
C ILE A 35 11.25 -18.69 0.56
N ALA A 36 12.43 -18.40 0.03
CA ALA A 36 13.31 -19.40 -0.51
C ALA A 36 14.73 -19.25 0.00
N THR A 37 15.48 -20.35 0.01
CA THR A 37 16.91 -20.34 0.33
C THR A 37 17.73 -20.86 -0.83
N TYR A 38 18.85 -20.20 -1.08
CA TYR A 38 19.81 -20.62 -2.10
C TYR A 38 21.22 -20.53 -1.54
N THR A 39 22.16 -21.23 -2.16
CA THR A 39 23.57 -21.22 -1.74
C THR A 39 24.42 -20.69 -2.88
N GLN A 40 25.18 -19.63 -2.62
CA GLN A 40 26.14 -19.05 -3.55
C GLN A 40 27.48 -18.90 -2.84
N GLY A 41 28.56 -19.42 -3.44
CA GLY A 41 29.90 -19.37 -2.84
C GLY A 41 29.99 -20.04 -1.45
N GLY A 42 29.15 -21.05 -1.18
CA GLY A 42 29.08 -21.73 0.12
C GLY A 42 28.31 -20.99 1.21
N ILE A 43 27.76 -19.81 0.92
CA ILE A 43 26.93 -19.03 1.85
C ILE A 43 25.47 -19.27 1.52
N LYS A 44 24.71 -19.77 2.51
CA LYS A 44 23.26 -19.90 2.43
C LYS A 44 22.61 -18.54 2.65
N GLN A 45 21.75 -18.13 1.73
CA GLN A 45 20.99 -16.88 1.79
C GLN A 45 19.50 -17.17 1.77
N THR A 46 18.70 -16.24 2.29
CA THR A 46 17.22 -16.30 2.28
C THR A 46 16.68 -15.10 1.54
N VAL A 47 15.78 -15.34 0.59
CA VAL A 47 15.16 -14.33 -0.26
C VAL A 47 13.65 -14.49 -0.29
N ALA A 48 12.95 -13.41 -0.61
CA ALA A 48 11.55 -13.42 -0.96
C ALA A 48 11.41 -13.24 -2.48
N LEU A 49 10.72 -14.17 -3.13
CA LEU A 49 10.45 -14.15 -4.56
C LEU A 49 8.99 -13.76 -4.79
N LYS A 50 8.74 -12.56 -5.33
CA LYS A 50 7.40 -12.14 -5.77
C LYS A 50 7.19 -12.59 -7.22
N ILE A 51 6.23 -13.48 -7.42
CA ILE A 51 5.88 -14.03 -8.73
C ILE A 51 4.41 -13.73 -9.02
N LEU A 52 4.14 -13.10 -10.16
CA LEU A 52 2.78 -12.72 -10.55
C LEU A 52 2.04 -13.90 -11.20
N ARG A 53 0.74 -13.96 -10.97
CA ARG A 53 -0.18 -14.99 -11.50
C ARG A 53 -0.92 -14.45 -12.72
N GLU A 54 -1.44 -15.35 -13.55
CA GLU A 54 -2.54 -14.97 -14.43
C GLU A 54 -3.73 -14.50 -13.58
N TYR A 55 -4.06 -13.22 -13.69
CA TYR A 55 -5.11 -12.60 -12.87
C TYR A 55 -5.84 -11.50 -13.63
N LYS A 56 -7.15 -11.39 -13.39
CA LYS A 56 -8.00 -10.39 -14.04
C LYS A 56 -9.20 -10.06 -13.19
N ASP A 57 -9.30 -8.81 -12.78
CA ASP A 57 -10.51 -8.26 -12.17
C ASP A 57 -10.81 -6.86 -12.71
N LYS A 58 -11.74 -6.13 -12.08
CA LYS A 58 -12.11 -4.77 -12.50
C LYS A 58 -11.05 -3.70 -12.15
N ARG A 59 -10.06 -4.02 -11.32
CA ARG A 59 -9.01 -3.12 -10.83
C ARG A 59 -7.74 -3.21 -11.69
N TYR A 60 -7.32 -4.42 -12.07
CA TYR A 60 -6.12 -4.67 -12.88
C TYR A 60 -6.11 -6.05 -13.57
N HIS A 61 -5.17 -6.20 -14.52
CA HIS A 61 -5.04 -7.37 -15.37
C HIS A 61 -3.57 -7.77 -15.55
N TYR A 62 -3.28 -9.04 -15.29
CA TYR A 62 -2.01 -9.74 -15.46
C TYR A 62 -2.18 -10.97 -16.35
N ASP A 63 -3.12 -10.90 -17.29
CA ASP A 63 -3.50 -11.98 -18.21
C ASP A 63 -2.43 -12.29 -19.28
N THR A 64 -1.40 -11.47 -19.40
CA THR A 64 -0.29 -11.69 -20.35
C THR A 64 1.08 -11.55 -19.67
N LEU A 65 2.08 -12.26 -20.22
CA LEU A 65 3.48 -12.16 -19.79
C LEU A 65 4.00 -10.72 -19.87
N GLU A 66 3.68 -10.01 -20.95
CA GLU A 66 4.06 -8.59 -21.13
C GLU A 66 3.58 -7.71 -19.97
N LYS A 67 2.31 -7.89 -19.55
CA LYS A 67 1.73 -7.12 -18.43
C LYS A 67 2.39 -7.48 -17.11
N ARG A 68 2.65 -8.76 -16.86
CA ARG A 68 3.33 -9.20 -15.64
C ARG A 68 4.77 -8.67 -15.58
N LEU A 69 5.53 -8.82 -16.66
CA LEU A 69 6.89 -8.28 -16.75
C LEU A 69 6.90 -6.75 -16.58
N THR A 70 5.98 -6.03 -17.24
CA THR A 70 5.84 -4.58 -17.05
C THR A 70 5.58 -4.23 -15.58
N CYS A 71 4.69 -4.97 -14.93
CA CYS A 71 4.40 -4.78 -13.51
C CYS A 71 5.62 -5.06 -12.63
N GLN A 72 6.38 -6.14 -12.88
CA GLN A 72 7.60 -6.46 -12.13
C GLN A 72 8.67 -5.37 -12.28
N LYS A 73 8.85 -4.83 -13.50
CA LYS A 73 9.74 -3.68 -13.75
C LYS A 73 9.29 -2.45 -12.98
N GLU A 74 7.99 -2.10 -13.03
CA GLU A 74 7.44 -0.97 -12.27
C GLU A 74 7.62 -1.17 -10.76
N ALA A 75 7.36 -2.38 -10.26
CA ALA A 75 7.54 -2.77 -8.86
C ALA A 75 8.98 -2.55 -8.40
N PHE A 76 9.95 -3.05 -9.18
CA PHE A 76 11.37 -2.89 -8.89
C PHE A 76 11.77 -1.42 -8.80
N PHE A 77 11.55 -0.64 -9.86
CA PHE A 77 12.01 0.75 -9.92
C PHE A 77 11.32 1.65 -8.88
N LYS A 78 10.04 1.39 -8.59
CA LYS A 78 9.30 2.20 -7.63
C LYS A 78 9.78 1.89 -6.21
N ASN A 79 9.79 0.61 -5.85
CA ASN A 79 10.09 0.24 -4.48
C ASN A 79 11.59 0.37 -4.14
N LEU A 80 12.50 0.26 -5.12
CA LEU A 80 13.93 0.56 -4.92
C LEU A 80 14.15 2.01 -4.43
N LYS A 81 13.34 2.97 -4.90
CA LYS A 81 13.40 4.37 -4.45
C LYS A 81 12.87 4.55 -3.03
N ILE A 82 11.89 3.74 -2.63
CA ILE A 82 11.27 3.82 -1.30
C ILE A 82 12.13 3.09 -0.28
N THR A 83 12.62 1.90 -0.60
CA THR A 83 13.41 1.08 0.32
C THR A 83 14.63 0.52 -0.41
N PRO A 84 15.71 1.31 -0.52
CA PRO A 84 16.96 0.84 -1.11
C PRO A 84 17.56 -0.30 -0.28
N GLY A 85 18.20 -1.26 -0.97
CA GLY A 85 18.88 -2.40 -0.36
C GLY A 85 18.01 -3.65 -0.12
N ILE A 86 16.71 -3.60 -0.45
CA ILE A 86 15.82 -4.76 -0.36
C ILE A 86 15.59 -5.42 -1.73
N TYR A 87 15.49 -4.63 -2.80
CA TYR A 87 15.16 -5.16 -4.13
C TYR A 87 16.43 -5.55 -4.85
N GLU A 88 16.68 -6.86 -4.97
CA GLU A 88 17.91 -7.42 -5.53
C GLU A 88 17.90 -7.43 -7.06
N GLY A 89 16.73 -7.55 -7.70
CA GLY A 89 16.62 -7.50 -9.16
C GLY A 89 15.48 -8.35 -9.71
N LEU A 90 15.51 -8.58 -11.03
CA LEU A 90 14.59 -9.50 -11.72
C LEU A 90 15.33 -10.76 -12.16
N GLY A 91 14.82 -11.93 -11.74
CA GLY A 91 15.33 -13.23 -12.14
C GLY A 91 14.36 -13.92 -13.09
N ARG A 92 14.83 -14.35 -14.25
CA ARG A 92 14.03 -15.15 -15.19
C ARG A 92 13.79 -16.54 -14.60
N ILE A 93 12.53 -16.97 -14.56
CA ILE A 93 12.17 -18.30 -14.07
C ILE A 93 12.51 -19.31 -15.18
N VAL A 94 13.55 -20.12 -14.94
CA VAL A 94 13.99 -21.18 -15.86
C VAL A 94 13.17 -22.44 -15.63
N LYS A 95 12.98 -22.82 -14.37
CA LYS A 95 12.15 -23.95 -13.94
C LYS A 95 11.39 -23.60 -12.66
N PRO A 96 10.16 -24.09 -12.47
CA PRO A 96 9.37 -24.84 -13.45
C PRO A 96 8.82 -23.95 -14.58
N THR A 97 8.25 -24.55 -15.63
CA THR A 97 7.53 -23.78 -16.67
C THR A 97 6.33 -23.05 -16.06
N GLN A 98 5.77 -22.02 -16.72
CA GLN A 98 4.64 -21.25 -16.18
C GLN A 98 3.45 -22.15 -15.80
N ARG A 99 3.09 -23.10 -16.67
CA ARG A 99 1.98 -24.03 -16.41
C ARG A 99 2.23 -24.89 -15.18
N GLU A 100 3.43 -25.45 -15.07
CA GLU A 100 3.83 -26.25 -13.91
C GLU A 100 3.92 -25.39 -12.64
N LEU A 101 4.32 -24.13 -12.76
CA LEU A 101 4.37 -23.19 -11.64
C LEU A 101 2.97 -22.98 -11.06
N GLU A 102 1.98 -22.68 -11.90
CA GLU A 102 0.58 -22.52 -11.47
C GLU A 102 -0.02 -23.83 -10.91
N GLU A 103 0.23 -24.97 -11.56
CA GLU A 103 -0.23 -26.28 -11.12
C GLU A 103 0.39 -26.66 -9.75
N LYS A 104 1.69 -26.48 -9.56
CA LYS A 104 2.38 -26.82 -8.30
C LYS A 104 2.03 -25.86 -7.18
N LEU A 105 1.96 -24.56 -7.45
CA LEU A 105 1.61 -23.57 -6.43
C LEU A 105 0.17 -23.73 -5.96
N SER A 106 -0.78 -23.97 -6.87
CA SER A 106 -2.19 -24.21 -6.50
C SER A 106 -2.39 -25.47 -5.64
N LYS A 107 -1.51 -26.46 -5.76
CA LYS A 107 -1.51 -27.68 -4.92
C LYS A 107 -0.61 -27.58 -3.69
N LYS A 108 0.11 -26.46 -3.49
CA LYS A 108 1.14 -26.29 -2.44
C LYS A 108 2.26 -27.34 -2.52
N GLU A 109 2.63 -27.73 -3.74
CA GLU A 109 3.63 -28.76 -4.04
C GLU A 109 4.94 -28.18 -4.60
N LEU A 110 5.09 -26.85 -4.66
CA LEU A 110 6.30 -26.22 -5.18
C LEU A 110 7.46 -26.34 -4.17
N GLN A 111 8.47 -27.14 -4.51
CA GLN A 111 9.64 -27.38 -3.66
C GLN A 111 10.83 -26.48 -3.99
N SER A 112 11.05 -26.18 -5.27
CA SER A 112 12.15 -25.31 -5.71
C SER A 112 11.79 -24.53 -6.98
N ILE A 113 12.51 -23.44 -7.19
CA ILE A 113 12.49 -22.61 -8.40
C ILE A 113 13.93 -22.41 -8.85
N THR A 114 14.21 -22.61 -10.13
CA THR A 114 15.49 -22.23 -10.74
C THR A 114 15.33 -20.88 -11.40
N LEU A 115 16.11 -19.90 -10.94
CA LEU A 115 16.23 -18.60 -11.60
C LEU A 115 17.53 -18.54 -12.39
N GLY A 116 17.50 -17.87 -13.53
CA GLY A 116 18.72 -17.43 -14.21
C GLY A 116 19.39 -16.27 -13.46
N HIS A 117 20.37 -15.63 -14.11
CA HIS A 117 21.05 -14.46 -13.57
C HIS A 117 20.06 -13.38 -13.10
N ILE A 118 20.32 -12.83 -11.91
CA ILE A 118 19.51 -11.76 -11.32
C ILE A 118 19.95 -10.42 -11.92
N VAL A 119 19.10 -9.85 -12.75
CA VAL A 119 19.39 -8.58 -13.43
C VAL A 119 19.12 -7.43 -12.48
N GLN A 120 20.17 -6.66 -12.15
CA GLN A 120 20.10 -5.51 -11.25
C GLN A 120 20.25 -4.17 -11.99
N ASP A 121 20.93 -4.16 -13.14
CA ASP A 121 21.17 -2.95 -13.91
C ASP A 121 19.87 -2.37 -14.45
N SER A 122 19.68 -1.06 -14.25
CA SER A 122 18.42 -0.39 -14.60
C SER A 122 18.18 -0.34 -16.11
N GLU A 123 19.22 -0.24 -16.94
CA GLU A 123 19.07 -0.21 -18.40
C GLU A 123 18.83 -1.62 -18.95
N GLU A 124 19.44 -2.64 -18.35
CA GLU A 124 19.17 -4.03 -18.68
C GLU A 124 17.75 -4.45 -18.30
N ILE A 125 17.29 -4.12 -17.09
CA ILE A 125 15.90 -4.38 -16.65
C ILE A 125 14.89 -3.78 -17.65
N LYS A 126 15.13 -2.56 -18.15
CA LYS A 126 14.25 -1.94 -19.14
C LYS A 126 14.16 -2.77 -20.42
N ARG A 127 15.26 -3.39 -20.84
CA ARG A 127 15.39 -4.20 -22.07
C ARG A 127 14.88 -5.64 -21.97
N LEU A 128 14.61 -6.16 -20.76
CA LEU A 128 14.07 -7.52 -20.60
C LEU A 128 12.81 -7.73 -21.44
N SER A 129 12.67 -8.91 -22.05
CA SER A 129 11.56 -9.23 -22.93
C SER A 129 10.68 -10.31 -22.34
N GLU A 130 9.37 -10.20 -22.53
CA GLU A 130 8.41 -11.25 -22.18
C GLU A 130 8.60 -12.53 -23.01
N GLN A 131 9.33 -12.43 -24.13
CA GLN A 131 9.69 -13.56 -24.97
C GLN A 131 10.69 -14.51 -24.29
N ASP A 132 11.43 -14.02 -23.30
CA ASP A 132 12.42 -14.82 -22.57
C ASP A 132 11.77 -15.72 -21.50
N GLY A 133 10.54 -15.39 -21.09
CA GLY A 133 9.76 -16.14 -20.11
C GLY A 133 9.18 -15.28 -18.99
N GLU A 134 8.78 -15.95 -17.90
CA GLU A 134 8.27 -15.30 -16.68
C GLU A 134 9.42 -14.81 -15.80
N TYR A 135 9.18 -13.75 -15.03
CA TYR A 135 10.18 -13.16 -14.14
C TYR A 135 9.68 -13.09 -12.69
N ALA A 136 10.58 -13.42 -11.77
CA ALA A 136 10.42 -13.17 -10.34
C ALA A 136 11.09 -11.85 -9.96
N LEU A 137 10.44 -11.07 -9.11
CA LEU A 137 11.09 -9.98 -8.40
C LEU A 137 11.76 -10.56 -7.15
N VAL A 138 13.08 -10.45 -7.11
CA VAL A 138 13.92 -10.99 -6.03
C VAL A 138 14.16 -9.90 -5.00
N MET A 139 13.89 -10.23 -3.73
CA MET A 139 14.02 -9.31 -2.61
C MET A 139 14.77 -9.98 -1.46
N SER A 140 15.59 -9.21 -0.74
CA SER A 140 16.14 -9.61 0.54
C SER A 140 15.01 -9.97 1.51
N TYR A 141 15.12 -11.11 2.19
CA TYR A 141 14.12 -11.50 3.17
C TYR A 141 14.18 -10.61 4.41
N LEU A 142 13.01 -10.10 4.83
CA LEU A 142 12.84 -9.42 6.11
C LEU A 142 12.08 -10.34 7.07
N PRO A 143 12.59 -10.60 8.29
CA PRO A 143 11.91 -11.45 9.25
C PRO A 143 10.51 -10.93 9.60
N GLU A 144 9.54 -11.84 9.70
CA GLU A 144 8.13 -11.46 9.91
C GLU A 144 7.90 -10.79 11.27
N GLU A 145 8.63 -11.20 12.31
CA GLU A 145 8.54 -10.60 13.65
C GLU A 145 8.88 -9.10 13.69
N GLN A 146 9.51 -8.58 12.63
CA GLN A 146 9.81 -7.15 12.49
C GLN A 146 8.71 -6.36 11.75
N ARG A 147 7.65 -7.03 11.30
CA ARG A 147 6.51 -6.41 10.60
C ARG A 147 5.67 -5.61 11.58
N LEU A 148 5.28 -4.40 11.19
CA LEU A 148 4.70 -3.42 12.12
C LEU A 148 3.36 -3.87 12.71
N ASP A 149 2.52 -4.57 11.95
CA ASP A 149 1.26 -5.12 12.46
C ASP A 149 1.46 -6.12 13.60
N LEU A 150 2.55 -6.90 13.57
CA LEU A 150 2.93 -7.83 14.63
C LEU A 150 3.59 -7.11 15.81
N LEU A 151 4.51 -6.18 15.53
CA LEU A 151 5.13 -5.34 16.56
C LEU A 151 4.10 -4.54 17.38
N LEU A 152 3.04 -4.05 16.75
CA LEU A 152 1.95 -3.33 17.42
C LEU A 152 1.04 -4.23 18.28
N GLN A 153 1.14 -5.55 18.14
CA GLN A 153 0.44 -6.51 19.00
C GLN A 153 1.29 -6.89 20.22
N GLU A 154 2.58 -7.08 20.01
CA GLU A 154 3.48 -7.65 21.03
C GLU A 154 4.16 -6.60 21.93
N SER A 155 4.31 -5.37 21.45
CA SER A 155 5.05 -4.32 22.17
C SER A 155 4.22 -3.64 23.27
N SER A 156 4.90 -3.03 24.25
CA SER A 156 4.26 -2.09 25.21
C SER A 156 3.72 -0.84 24.51
N VAL A 157 2.81 -0.11 25.16
CA VAL A 157 2.22 1.13 24.59
C VAL A 157 3.29 2.20 24.35
N GLU A 158 4.28 2.30 25.23
CA GLU A 158 5.40 3.23 25.12
C GLU A 158 6.24 2.91 23.88
N GLN A 159 6.61 1.64 23.70
CA GLN A 159 7.34 1.18 22.51
C GLN A 159 6.52 1.39 21.24
N GLN A 160 5.21 1.13 21.27
CA GLN A 160 4.33 1.37 20.12
C GLN A 160 4.37 2.85 19.70
N LYS A 161 4.34 3.79 20.65
CA LYS A 161 4.45 5.22 20.36
C LYS A 161 5.81 5.59 19.75
N GLU A 162 6.90 5.03 20.27
CA GLU A 162 8.25 5.23 19.71
C GLU A 162 8.36 4.73 18.27
N LEU A 163 7.87 3.51 17.99
CA LEU A 163 7.82 2.94 16.65
C LEU A 163 7.03 3.82 15.68
N LEU A 164 5.89 4.36 16.12
CA LEU A 164 5.06 5.24 15.31
C LEU A 164 5.66 6.63 15.12
N CYS A 165 6.46 7.14 16.07
CA CYS A 165 7.24 8.35 15.88
C CYS A 165 8.32 8.18 14.81
N LEU A 166 9.03 7.05 14.82
CA LEU A 166 9.99 6.69 13.77
C LEU A 166 9.31 6.55 12.42
N LEU A 167 8.16 5.88 12.39
CA LEU A 167 7.36 5.72 11.19
C LEU A 167 6.87 7.05 10.62
N ALA A 168 6.32 7.94 11.46
CA ALA A 168 5.90 9.28 11.03
C ALA A 168 7.07 10.02 10.37
N THR A 169 8.26 9.93 10.96
CA THR A 169 9.48 10.56 10.44
C THR A 169 9.89 9.96 9.09
N ARG A 170 9.87 8.63 8.96
CA ARG A 170 10.17 7.95 7.71
C ARG A 170 9.17 8.30 6.60
N VAL A 171 7.87 8.29 6.90
CA VAL A 171 6.79 8.59 5.94
C VAL A 171 6.87 10.06 5.51
N GLU A 172 7.19 10.96 6.43
CA GLU A 172 7.41 12.37 6.13
C GLU A 172 8.58 12.57 5.16
N GLN A 173 9.73 11.95 5.44
CA GLN A 173 10.89 11.97 4.54
C GLN A 173 10.55 11.39 3.16
N MET A 174 9.88 10.23 3.14
CA MET A 174 9.40 9.60 1.90
C MET A 174 8.52 10.56 1.09
N HIS A 175 7.56 11.22 1.73
CA HIS A 175 6.67 12.17 1.07
C HIS A 175 7.38 13.42 0.60
N LYS A 176 8.41 13.91 1.30
CA LYS A 176 9.26 15.02 0.85
C LYS A 176 10.01 14.68 -0.43
N ASP A 177 10.60 13.49 -0.51
CA ASP A 177 11.42 13.03 -1.63
C ASP A 177 10.61 12.77 -2.91
N PHE A 178 9.30 12.53 -2.78
CA PHE A 178 8.44 12.34 -3.93
C PHE A 178 8.26 13.62 -4.76
N GLN A 179 8.33 13.42 -6.09
CA GLN A 179 8.15 14.49 -7.07
C GLN A 179 6.69 14.95 -7.14
N PRO A 180 6.42 16.27 -7.06
CA PRO A 180 5.10 16.83 -7.30
C PRO A 180 4.60 16.58 -8.73
N LEU A 181 3.30 16.30 -8.86
CA LEU A 181 2.65 16.06 -10.16
C LEU A 181 1.94 17.30 -10.74
N THR A 182 2.09 18.44 -10.08
CA THR A 182 1.21 19.61 -10.20
C THR A 182 1.69 20.67 -11.18
N GLY A 183 2.87 20.48 -11.78
CA GLY A 183 3.46 21.38 -12.80
C GLY A 183 3.73 20.75 -14.17
N GLY A 184 3.48 19.45 -14.36
CA GLY A 184 3.79 18.73 -15.59
C GLY A 184 2.55 18.20 -16.30
N VAL A 185 2.51 18.35 -17.62
CA VAL A 185 1.62 17.59 -18.50
C VAL A 185 2.10 16.13 -18.47
N TYR A 186 1.81 15.38 -17.40
CA TYR A 186 2.18 13.97 -17.35
C TYR A 186 1.32 13.22 -18.37
N ARG A 187 1.93 12.87 -19.51
CA ARG A 187 1.31 12.18 -20.64
C ARG A 187 0.03 12.83 -21.20
N GLY A 188 -0.09 14.17 -21.16
CA GLY A 188 -1.15 14.89 -21.89
C GLY A 188 -2.59 14.73 -21.41
N ARG A 189 -2.87 13.82 -20.47
CA ARG A 189 -4.24 13.27 -20.29
C ARG A 189 -4.89 13.54 -18.94
N TYR A 190 -4.14 13.78 -17.86
CA TYR A 190 -4.72 13.88 -16.52
C TYR A 190 -4.15 15.04 -15.71
N LYS A 191 -5.05 15.81 -15.09
CA LYS A 191 -4.71 16.79 -14.05
C LYS A 191 -4.89 16.11 -12.68
N TRP A 192 -3.83 15.47 -12.20
CA TRP A 192 -3.85 14.72 -10.94
C TRP A 192 -4.26 15.59 -9.76
N GLY A 193 -5.10 15.05 -8.88
CA GLY A 193 -5.66 15.76 -7.72
C GLY A 193 -6.64 16.87 -8.08
N SER A 194 -6.99 17.08 -9.36
CA SER A 194 -8.08 17.98 -9.71
C SER A 194 -9.41 17.40 -9.23
N TYR A 195 -10.33 18.28 -8.87
CA TYR A 195 -11.70 17.93 -8.48
C TYR A 195 -12.36 16.89 -9.42
N LYS A 196 -12.29 17.12 -10.74
CA LYS A 196 -12.85 16.19 -11.75
C LYS A 196 -12.18 14.81 -11.70
N GLN A 197 -10.87 14.76 -11.50
CA GLN A 197 -10.14 13.49 -11.41
C GLN A 197 -10.46 12.76 -10.10
N LEU A 198 -10.54 13.47 -8.98
CA LEU A 198 -10.91 12.91 -7.68
C LEU A 198 -12.35 12.34 -7.70
N GLN A 199 -13.30 13.07 -8.29
CA GLN A 199 -14.66 12.55 -8.48
C GLN A 199 -14.71 11.30 -9.36
N LYS A 200 -13.96 11.28 -10.46
CA LYS A 200 -13.89 10.09 -11.33
C LYS A 200 -13.35 8.89 -10.57
N LYS A 201 -12.27 9.08 -9.80
CA LYS A 201 -11.66 8.04 -8.96
C LYS A 201 -12.64 7.54 -7.89
N LEU A 202 -13.28 8.45 -7.15
CA LEU A 202 -14.27 8.09 -6.13
C LEU A 202 -15.41 7.27 -6.73
N ASN A 203 -16.00 7.72 -7.84
CA ASN A 203 -17.08 6.98 -8.49
C ASN A 203 -16.62 5.57 -8.89
N HIS A 204 -15.41 5.42 -9.44
CA HIS A 204 -14.86 4.12 -9.78
C HIS A 204 -14.71 3.22 -8.54
N ASN A 205 -14.14 3.75 -7.44
CA ASN A 205 -14.04 3.01 -6.18
C ASN A 205 -15.42 2.57 -5.66
N LEU A 206 -16.40 3.47 -5.68
CA LEU A 206 -17.76 3.21 -5.19
C LEU A 206 -18.58 2.26 -6.08
N MET A 207 -18.20 2.04 -7.34
CA MET A 207 -18.80 0.97 -8.16
C MET A 207 -18.54 -0.42 -7.57
N HIS A 208 -17.41 -0.60 -6.88
CA HIS A 208 -17.11 -1.87 -6.20
C HIS A 208 -17.94 -2.04 -4.94
N PHE A 209 -18.33 -0.95 -4.26
CA PHE A 209 -19.22 -1.03 -3.10
C PHE A 209 -20.53 -1.76 -3.43
N ASP A 210 -21.09 -1.52 -4.62
CA ASP A 210 -22.33 -2.18 -5.05
C ASP A 210 -22.15 -3.70 -5.26
N LEU A 211 -20.92 -4.17 -5.48
CA LEU A 211 -20.61 -5.60 -5.63
C LEU A 211 -20.68 -6.32 -4.27
N ILE A 212 -20.51 -5.60 -3.16
CA ILE A 212 -20.67 -6.17 -1.81
C ILE A 212 -22.08 -6.75 -1.65
N LYS A 213 -23.08 -6.22 -2.36
CA LYS A 213 -24.44 -6.77 -2.34
C LYS A 213 -24.50 -8.26 -2.70
N GLN A 214 -23.59 -8.76 -3.53
CA GLN A 214 -23.56 -10.16 -3.95
C GLN A 214 -22.89 -11.06 -2.90
N GLU A 215 -21.84 -10.57 -2.25
CA GLU A 215 -21.06 -11.32 -1.26
C GLU A 215 -21.64 -11.22 0.17
N ASP A 216 -22.06 -10.02 0.59
CA ASP A 216 -22.68 -9.74 1.89
C ASP A 216 -23.83 -8.71 1.78
N PRO A 217 -25.06 -9.18 1.47
CA PRO A 217 -26.23 -8.32 1.32
C PRO A 217 -26.59 -7.55 2.60
N GLU A 218 -26.28 -8.09 3.78
CA GLU A 218 -26.61 -7.48 5.06
C GLU A 218 -25.71 -6.28 5.34
N ILE A 219 -24.39 -6.45 5.22
CA ILE A 219 -23.41 -5.37 5.32
C ILE A 219 -23.70 -4.30 4.28
N HIS A 220 -23.92 -4.70 3.02
CA HIS A 220 -24.25 -3.74 1.97
C HIS A 220 -25.47 -2.88 2.35
N ARG A 221 -26.58 -3.49 2.80
CA ARG A 221 -27.78 -2.76 3.20
C ARG A 221 -27.53 -1.84 4.40
N LYS A 222 -26.78 -2.29 5.39
CA LYS A 222 -26.51 -1.54 6.63
C LYS A 222 -25.68 -0.28 6.39
N TYR A 223 -24.77 -0.30 5.42
CA TYR A 223 -23.80 0.79 5.19
C TYR A 223 -23.94 1.48 3.82
N TYR A 224 -24.99 1.18 3.05
CA TYR A 224 -25.19 1.75 1.71
C TYR A 224 -25.27 3.28 1.69
N ASP A 225 -25.74 3.90 2.77
CA ASP A 225 -25.81 5.35 2.95
C ASP A 225 -24.43 6.02 2.94
N LEU A 226 -23.35 5.34 3.36
CA LEU A 226 -21.98 5.88 3.29
C LEU A 226 -21.59 6.30 1.87
N LYS A 227 -22.05 5.55 0.85
CA LYS A 227 -21.86 5.89 -0.56
C LYS A 227 -22.45 7.27 -0.89
N LYS A 228 -23.65 7.56 -0.38
CA LYS A 228 -24.31 8.86 -0.57
C LYS A 228 -23.59 9.96 0.21
N ILE A 229 -23.18 9.67 1.44
CA ILE A 229 -22.49 10.61 2.33
C ILE A 229 -21.18 11.09 1.70
N VAL A 230 -20.29 10.18 1.28
CA VAL A 230 -19.00 10.57 0.68
C VAL A 230 -19.18 11.31 -0.65
N LEU A 231 -20.18 10.92 -1.46
CA LEU A 231 -20.55 11.63 -2.70
C LEU A 231 -21.17 13.01 -2.46
N HIS A 232 -21.81 13.22 -1.32
CA HIS A 232 -22.32 14.53 -0.92
C HIS A 232 -21.16 15.43 -0.50
N PHE A 233 -20.28 14.96 0.39
CA PHE A 233 -19.13 15.71 0.86
C PHE A 233 -18.23 16.18 -0.28
N ILE A 234 -17.87 15.31 -1.22
CA ILE A 234 -16.98 15.72 -2.31
C ILE A 234 -17.55 16.89 -3.13
N LYS A 235 -18.89 17.04 -3.21
CA LYS A 235 -19.54 18.13 -3.95
C LYS A 235 -19.57 19.46 -3.20
N GLN A 236 -19.31 19.46 -1.89
CA GLN A 236 -19.32 20.67 -1.08
C GLN A 236 -18.19 21.61 -1.49
N GLN A 237 -18.49 22.91 -1.50
CA GLN A 237 -17.57 23.92 -1.98
C GLN A 237 -16.29 23.98 -1.13
N ALA A 238 -16.41 23.89 0.20
CA ALA A 238 -15.25 23.89 1.10
C ALA A 238 -14.28 22.73 0.82
N ILE A 239 -14.79 21.52 0.56
CA ILE A 239 -13.97 20.34 0.23
C ILE A 239 -13.28 20.51 -1.12
N LYS A 240 -14.01 21.01 -2.12
CA LYS A 240 -13.45 21.31 -3.44
C LYS A 240 -12.33 22.35 -3.37
N GLU A 241 -12.51 23.40 -2.59
CA GLU A 241 -11.50 24.44 -2.37
C GLU A 241 -10.27 23.90 -1.64
N ALA A 242 -10.47 23.10 -0.59
CA ALA A 242 -9.40 22.48 0.15
C ALA A 242 -8.56 21.55 -0.75
N PHE A 243 -9.19 20.71 -1.58
CA PHE A 243 -8.47 19.88 -2.55
C PHE A 243 -7.68 20.71 -3.57
N GLU A 244 -8.26 21.77 -4.11
CA GLU A 244 -7.56 22.62 -5.08
C GLU A 244 -6.40 23.40 -4.43
N ASN A 245 -6.54 23.80 -3.16
CA ASN A 245 -5.43 24.34 -2.36
C ASN A 245 -4.29 23.34 -2.31
N ARG A 246 -4.56 22.10 -1.86
CA ARG A 246 -3.53 21.07 -1.74
C ARG A 246 -2.83 20.74 -3.06
N ARG A 247 -3.62 20.69 -4.14
CA ARG A 247 -3.10 20.51 -5.50
C ARG A 247 -2.20 21.68 -5.93
N LYS A 248 -2.56 22.93 -5.64
CA LYS A 248 -1.71 24.10 -5.94
C LYS A 248 -0.46 24.14 -5.07
N SER A 249 -0.53 23.59 -3.86
CA SER A 249 0.56 23.49 -2.89
C SER A 249 1.45 22.26 -3.09
N ASN A 250 1.39 21.60 -4.26
CA ASN A 250 2.30 20.51 -4.65
C ASN A 250 2.24 19.24 -3.76
N TYR A 251 1.13 19.02 -3.05
CA TYR A 251 0.94 17.85 -2.19
C TYR A 251 0.47 16.60 -2.94
N VAL A 252 0.14 16.71 -4.22
CA VAL A 252 -0.22 15.57 -5.08
C VAL A 252 1.05 15.02 -5.73
N LYS A 253 1.40 13.79 -5.39
CA LYS A 253 2.69 13.17 -5.71
C LYS A 253 2.51 11.70 -6.14
N GLN A 254 3.58 11.06 -6.61
CA GLN A 254 3.60 9.61 -6.86
C GLN A 254 3.87 8.85 -5.55
N CYS A 255 2.87 8.78 -4.69
CA CYS A 255 2.94 8.21 -3.34
C CYS A 255 2.98 6.66 -3.34
N HIS A 256 2.98 6.06 -2.14
CA HIS A 256 3.00 4.61 -1.95
C HIS A 256 1.73 3.96 -2.54
N GLY A 257 0.55 4.43 -2.14
CA GLY A 257 -0.76 4.04 -2.67
C GLY A 257 -1.48 2.96 -1.86
N ASP A 258 -0.75 2.14 -1.11
CA ASP A 258 -1.27 1.12 -0.19
C ASP A 258 -0.45 1.05 1.11
N LEU A 259 -0.22 2.21 1.74
CA LEU A 259 0.61 2.31 2.95
C LEU A 259 -0.14 1.72 4.15
N LYS A 260 0.16 0.47 4.50
CA LYS A 260 -0.47 -0.29 5.60
C LYS A 260 0.58 -0.94 6.49
N THR A 261 0.22 -1.25 7.73
CA THR A 261 1.13 -1.86 8.72
C THR A 261 1.75 -3.17 8.24
N LYS A 262 1.02 -4.00 7.48
CA LYS A 262 1.53 -5.24 6.87
C LYS A 262 2.60 -5.04 5.78
N ASN A 263 2.78 -3.81 5.31
CA ASN A 263 3.74 -3.43 4.29
C ASN A 263 4.96 -2.71 4.89
N ILE A 264 5.09 -2.70 6.22
CA ILE A 264 6.11 -1.94 6.96
C ILE A 264 6.88 -2.86 7.90
N TRP A 265 8.21 -2.78 7.86
CA TRP A 265 9.11 -3.48 8.76
C TRP A 265 9.97 -2.48 9.54
N ILE A 266 10.24 -2.77 10.81
CA ILE A 266 11.14 -1.99 11.66
C ILE A 266 12.36 -2.85 12.00
N GLU A 267 13.40 -2.72 11.18
CA GLU A 267 14.64 -3.47 11.32
C GLU A 267 15.51 -2.85 12.41
N THR A 268 16.04 -3.66 13.34
CA THR A 268 17.00 -3.18 14.35
C THR A 268 18.42 -3.56 13.94
N ILE A 269 19.21 -2.57 13.53
CA ILE A 269 20.61 -2.73 13.12
C ILE A 269 21.50 -2.45 14.32
N LYS A 270 22.27 -3.44 14.76
CA LYS A 270 23.26 -3.26 15.85
C LYS A 270 24.45 -2.45 15.35
N GLN A 271 24.67 -1.26 15.92
CA GLN A 271 25.84 -0.43 15.65
C GLN A 271 26.68 -0.27 16.93
N ASN A 272 27.90 0.27 16.77
CA ASN A 272 28.80 0.49 17.90
C ASN A 272 28.23 1.51 18.90
N ASP A 273 27.47 2.48 18.42
CA ASP A 273 26.85 3.54 19.23
C ASP A 273 25.43 3.19 19.72
N GLY A 274 25.03 1.91 19.58
CA GLY A 274 23.73 1.40 19.98
C GLY A 274 22.91 0.81 18.82
N PRO A 275 21.73 0.23 19.11
CA PRO A 275 20.83 -0.25 18.08
C PRO A 275 20.19 0.94 17.32
N LEU A 276 20.26 0.90 16.00
CA LEU A 276 19.55 1.82 15.11
C LEU A 276 18.32 1.12 14.53
N GLN A 277 17.15 1.72 14.71
CA GLN A 277 15.93 1.23 14.06
C GLN A 277 15.77 1.85 12.67
N HIS A 278 15.51 1.01 11.69
CA HIS A 278 15.35 1.41 10.29
C HIS A 278 13.98 0.95 9.76
N VAL A 279 13.18 1.91 9.32
CA VAL A 279 11.84 1.66 8.77
C VAL A 279 11.95 1.30 7.28
N ARG A 280 11.53 0.08 6.93
CA ARG A 280 11.45 -0.44 5.56
C ARG A 280 9.98 -0.44 5.13
N ILE A 281 9.66 0.20 4.00
CA ILE A 281 8.30 0.28 3.46
C ILE A 281 8.27 -0.41 2.10
N LEU A 282 7.46 -1.45 1.95
CA LEU A 282 7.44 -2.34 0.79
C LEU A 282 6.07 -2.34 0.10
N ASP A 283 6.01 -2.93 -1.09
CA ASP A 283 4.77 -3.19 -1.84
C ASP A 283 3.95 -1.93 -2.19
N ALA A 284 4.64 -0.89 -2.64
CA ALA A 284 4.01 0.29 -3.20
C ALA A 284 3.27 -0.06 -4.50
N VAL A 285 2.08 0.50 -4.68
CA VAL A 285 1.21 0.23 -5.84
C VAL A 285 1.94 0.51 -7.16
N ASP A 286 2.09 -0.53 -7.98
CA ASP A 286 2.89 -0.58 -9.21
C ASP A 286 2.03 -0.77 -10.48
N PHE A 287 0.72 -1.00 -10.35
CA PHE A 287 -0.15 -1.35 -11.49
C PHE A 287 -1.14 -0.26 -11.92
N ASN A 288 -1.44 0.74 -11.08
CA ASN A 288 -2.44 1.77 -11.39
C ASN A 288 -2.00 3.17 -10.92
N GLU A 289 -1.75 4.05 -11.89
CA GLU A 289 -1.37 5.44 -11.64
C GLU A 289 -2.39 6.18 -10.76
N SER A 290 -3.69 5.92 -10.88
CA SER A 290 -4.71 6.63 -10.08
C SER A 290 -4.72 6.27 -8.60
N TYR A 291 -4.12 5.14 -8.24
CA TYR A 291 -3.98 4.69 -6.85
C TYR A 291 -2.71 5.23 -6.19
N ARG A 292 -1.67 5.53 -6.98
CA ARG A 292 -0.40 6.09 -6.48
C ARG A 292 -0.22 7.60 -6.71
N ASN A 293 -0.85 8.18 -7.72
CA ASN A 293 -0.81 9.61 -8.01
C ASN A 293 -1.87 10.32 -7.17
N ILE A 294 -1.57 10.50 -5.89
CA ILE A 294 -2.51 10.92 -4.84
C ILE A 294 -1.91 12.03 -3.98
N ASP A 295 -2.75 12.67 -3.16
CA ASP A 295 -2.27 13.55 -2.10
C ASP A 295 -1.51 12.75 -1.04
N VAL A 296 -0.44 13.30 -0.49
CA VAL A 296 0.32 12.69 0.64
C VAL A 296 -0.56 12.40 1.86
N LEU A 297 -1.60 13.20 2.11
CA LEU A 297 -2.57 12.93 3.18
C LEU A 297 -3.50 11.77 2.85
N SER A 298 -3.72 11.46 1.57
CA SER A 298 -4.43 10.25 1.15
C SER A 298 -3.60 8.99 1.43
N ASP A 299 -2.28 9.08 1.25
CA ASP A 299 -1.35 7.99 1.55
C ASP A 299 -1.23 7.78 3.06
N LEU A 300 -1.10 8.86 3.84
CA LEU A 300 -1.13 8.81 5.31
C LEU A 300 -2.47 8.26 5.83
N ALA A 301 -3.60 8.70 5.29
CA ALA A 301 -4.92 8.26 5.73
C ALA A 301 -5.08 6.74 5.62
N MET A 302 -4.48 6.11 4.60
CA MET A 302 -4.47 4.65 4.46
C MET A 302 -3.85 3.96 5.68
N LEU A 303 -2.72 4.49 6.15
CA LEU A 303 -2.00 3.95 7.30
C LEU A 303 -2.75 4.20 8.60
N VAL A 304 -3.33 5.39 8.76
CA VAL A 304 -4.12 5.75 9.94
C VAL A 304 -5.33 4.84 10.09
N VAL A 305 -6.16 4.69 9.03
CA VAL A 305 -7.34 3.81 9.12
C VAL A 305 -6.97 2.35 9.32
N ASP A 306 -5.84 1.89 8.77
CA ASP A 306 -5.34 0.53 8.97
C ASP A 306 -4.93 0.24 10.42
N ILE A 307 -4.42 1.25 11.14
CA ILE A 307 -4.10 1.16 12.57
C ILE A 307 -5.39 1.27 13.42
N GLU A 308 -6.28 2.19 13.09
CA GLU A 308 -7.59 2.33 13.77
C GLU A 308 -8.40 1.03 13.69
N ALA A 309 -8.44 0.39 12.52
CA ALA A 309 -9.19 -0.84 12.31
C ALA A 309 -8.67 -2.03 13.13
N LYS A 310 -7.42 -1.95 13.62
CA LYS A 310 -6.81 -2.92 14.53
C LYS A 310 -7.07 -2.58 16.02
N GLY A 311 -7.96 -1.62 16.32
CA GLY A 311 -8.32 -1.23 17.68
C GLY A 311 -7.23 -0.42 18.38
N LYS A 312 -6.48 0.38 17.62
CA LYS A 312 -5.34 1.18 18.09
C LYS A 312 -5.55 2.68 17.79
N GLU A 313 -6.73 3.20 18.09
CA GLU A 313 -7.17 4.56 17.76
C GLU A 313 -6.25 5.64 18.36
N ASP A 314 -5.89 5.53 19.64
CA ASP A 314 -4.98 6.49 20.30
C ASP A 314 -3.60 6.53 19.63
N LEU A 315 -3.11 5.38 19.16
CA LEU A 315 -1.86 5.29 18.43
C LEU A 315 -1.96 5.89 17.02
N ALA A 316 -3.09 5.69 16.35
CA ALA A 316 -3.36 6.29 15.05
C ALA A 316 -3.41 7.82 15.14
N ILE A 317 -4.03 8.36 16.20
CA ILE A 317 -4.02 9.79 16.53
C ILE A 317 -2.58 10.25 16.76
N HIS A 318 -1.80 9.54 17.56
CA HIS A 318 -0.40 9.89 17.83
C HIS A 318 0.46 9.95 16.56
N LEU A 319 0.36 8.93 15.69
CA LEU A 319 1.03 8.90 14.38
C LEU A 319 0.63 10.11 13.52
N ARG A 320 -0.69 10.35 13.41
CA ARG A 320 -1.28 11.44 12.62
C ARG A 320 -0.78 12.79 13.09
N GLU A 321 -0.86 13.08 14.39
CA GLU A 321 -0.42 14.35 14.97
C GLU A 321 1.08 14.56 14.80
N LYS A 322 1.89 13.51 15.01
CA LYS A 322 3.33 13.58 14.78
C LYS A 322 3.66 13.92 13.33
N TYR A 323 3.01 13.26 12.37
CA TYR A 323 3.22 13.53 10.94
C TYR A 323 2.79 14.96 10.57
N LEU A 324 1.62 15.42 11.04
CA LEU A 324 1.14 16.78 10.78
C LEU A 324 2.06 17.84 11.39
N SER A 325 2.61 17.59 12.59
CA SER A 325 3.62 18.45 13.22
C SER A 325 4.90 18.52 12.37
N LEU A 326 5.45 17.37 11.94
CA LEU A 326 6.66 17.32 11.13
C LEU A 326 6.51 18.02 9.77
N THR A 327 5.31 17.97 9.19
CA THR A 327 5.00 18.62 7.91
C THR A 327 4.54 20.08 8.04
N GLY A 328 4.37 20.60 9.27
CA GLY A 328 3.87 21.96 9.51
C GLY A 328 2.39 22.16 9.15
N GLN A 329 1.59 21.09 9.18
CA GLN A 329 0.19 21.08 8.75
C GLN A 329 -0.81 20.89 9.90
N GLY A 330 -0.35 20.92 11.15
CA GLY A 330 -1.20 20.72 12.34
C GLY A 330 -2.31 21.77 12.49
N GLU A 331 -2.06 23.00 12.02
CA GLU A 331 -3.00 24.12 12.10
C GLU A 331 -3.62 24.49 10.73
N ASP A 332 -3.28 23.75 9.65
CA ASP A 332 -3.81 24.00 8.30
C ASP A 332 -5.23 23.44 8.18
N GLU A 333 -6.22 24.33 8.14
CA GLU A 333 -7.64 23.98 8.00
C GLU A 333 -7.92 23.16 6.73
N ASN A 334 -7.24 23.46 5.62
CA ASN A 334 -7.41 22.69 4.37
C ASN A 334 -6.83 21.28 4.52
N ALA A 335 -5.69 21.15 5.20
CA ALA A 335 -5.11 19.85 5.51
C ALA A 335 -6.04 19.03 6.40
N ARG A 336 -6.63 19.64 7.44
CA ARG A 336 -7.58 18.98 8.34
C ARG A 336 -8.83 18.48 7.62
N ILE A 337 -9.46 19.33 6.80
CA ILE A 337 -10.63 18.94 6.00
C ILE A 337 -10.29 17.79 5.04
N VAL A 338 -9.19 17.92 4.29
CA VAL A 338 -8.80 16.91 3.30
C VAL A 338 -8.39 15.60 3.94
N LEU A 339 -7.64 15.63 5.05
CA LEU A 339 -7.26 14.42 5.77
C LEU A 339 -8.50 13.68 6.27
N THR A 340 -9.43 14.38 6.93
CA THR A 340 -10.66 13.75 7.47
C THR A 340 -11.52 13.16 6.35
N TYR A 341 -11.63 13.87 5.20
CA TYR A 341 -12.26 13.30 4.01
C TYR A 341 -11.55 12.03 3.53
N TYR A 342 -10.21 12.02 3.51
CA TYR A 342 -9.47 10.83 3.11
C TYR A 342 -9.58 9.69 4.12
N LEU A 343 -9.68 9.95 5.43
CA LEU A 343 -9.95 8.90 6.42
C LEU A 343 -11.28 8.21 6.13
N LEU A 344 -12.35 8.99 5.86
CA LEU A 344 -13.63 8.47 5.38
C LEU A 344 -13.47 7.65 4.08
N GLU A 345 -12.85 8.21 3.05
CA GLU A 345 -12.72 7.54 1.74
C GLU A 345 -11.88 6.26 1.82
N LYS A 346 -10.76 6.29 2.56
CA LYS A 346 -9.86 5.15 2.72
C LYS A 346 -10.47 4.05 3.56
N ALA A 347 -11.23 4.39 4.59
CA ALA A 347 -12.00 3.41 5.35
C ALA A 347 -12.99 2.67 4.43
N ILE A 348 -13.73 3.39 3.56
CA ILE A 348 -14.61 2.76 2.57
C ILE A 348 -13.82 1.86 1.58
N VAL A 349 -12.68 2.34 1.07
CA VAL A 349 -11.85 1.56 0.15
C VAL A 349 -11.30 0.29 0.82
N CYS A 350 -10.81 0.38 2.04
CA CYS A 350 -10.32 -0.79 2.79
C CYS A 350 -11.45 -1.80 3.04
N ALA A 351 -12.64 -1.32 3.42
CA ALA A 351 -13.81 -2.19 3.57
C ALA A 351 -14.15 -2.94 2.27
N ILE A 352 -14.18 -2.23 1.13
CA ILE A 352 -14.42 -2.85 -0.18
C ILE A 352 -13.37 -3.92 -0.46
N VAL A 353 -12.09 -3.63 -0.16
CA VAL A 353 -11.01 -4.58 -0.43
C VAL A 353 -11.16 -5.83 0.43
N CYS A 354 -11.33 -5.66 1.74
CA CYS A 354 -11.49 -6.78 2.67
C CYS A 354 -12.72 -7.62 2.31
N LEU A 355 -13.89 -6.99 2.09
CA LEU A 355 -15.15 -7.70 1.88
C LEU A 355 -15.27 -8.43 0.54
N LEU A 356 -14.54 -7.98 -0.50
CA LEU A 356 -14.63 -8.59 -1.84
C LEU A 356 -13.45 -9.47 -2.21
N TYR A 357 -12.26 -9.17 -1.68
CA TYR A 357 -11.03 -9.80 -2.16
C TYR A 357 -10.27 -10.54 -1.06
N ASP A 358 -10.48 -10.22 0.23
CA ASP A 358 -9.82 -10.88 1.36
C ASP A 358 -10.86 -11.64 2.23
N ARG A 359 -11.24 -12.83 1.77
CA ARG A 359 -12.41 -13.59 2.27
C ARG A 359 -12.43 -13.88 3.77
N ASP A 360 -11.29 -13.88 4.44
CA ASP A 360 -11.17 -14.17 5.87
C ASP A 360 -11.23 -12.90 6.76
N GLU A 361 -11.36 -11.72 6.16
CA GLU A 361 -11.30 -10.43 6.86
C GLU A 361 -12.66 -9.73 6.98
N ARG A 362 -13.78 -10.49 6.96
CA ARG A 362 -15.13 -9.91 7.03
C ARG A 362 -15.33 -8.96 8.20
N GLN A 363 -14.86 -9.33 9.40
CA GLN A 363 -15.00 -8.51 10.60
C GLN A 363 -14.21 -7.19 10.48
N LEU A 364 -13.00 -7.27 9.93
CA LEU A 364 -12.16 -6.10 9.68
C LEU A 364 -12.81 -5.19 8.61
N GLY A 365 -13.37 -5.78 7.56
CA GLY A 365 -14.17 -5.06 6.56
C GLY A 365 -15.34 -4.31 7.16
N GLN A 366 -16.07 -4.91 8.12
CA GLN A 366 -17.12 -4.20 8.86
C GLN A 366 -16.54 -3.08 9.75
N ARG A 367 -15.43 -3.31 10.45
CA ARG A 367 -14.79 -2.29 11.30
C ARG A 367 -14.39 -1.06 10.47
N PHE A 368 -13.86 -1.26 9.27
CA PHE A 368 -13.59 -0.16 8.35
C PHE A 368 -14.85 0.64 7.98
N LEU A 369 -16.01 0.01 7.79
CA LEU A 369 -17.27 0.73 7.54
C LEU A 369 -17.77 1.50 8.77
N GLU A 370 -17.47 1.04 9.97
CA GLU A 370 -17.76 1.75 11.22
C GLU A 370 -16.88 2.99 11.35
N LEU A 371 -15.57 2.85 11.13
CA LEU A 371 -14.63 3.98 11.08
C LEU A 371 -15.01 5.00 10.01
N ALA A 372 -15.44 4.54 8.83
CA ALA A 372 -15.95 5.44 7.79
C ALA A 372 -17.10 6.31 8.30
N ARG A 373 -18.00 5.77 9.13
CA ARG A 373 -19.11 6.54 9.71
C ARG A 373 -18.62 7.53 10.77
N GLU A 374 -17.69 7.12 11.62
CA GLU A 374 -17.05 7.98 12.62
C GLU A 374 -16.35 9.19 11.94
N HIS A 375 -15.59 8.94 10.87
CA HIS A 375 -14.92 9.98 10.08
C HIS A 375 -15.89 10.87 9.30
N ALA A 376 -17.05 10.35 8.88
CA ALA A 376 -18.11 11.17 8.30
C ALA A 376 -18.71 12.15 9.31
N ASP A 377 -18.96 11.70 10.54
CA ASP A 377 -19.46 12.54 11.64
C ASP A 377 -18.42 13.60 12.05
N GLU A 378 -17.13 13.29 12.01
CA GLU A 378 -16.05 14.26 12.21
C GLU A 378 -16.02 15.29 11.07
N LEU A 379 -16.08 14.83 9.82
CA LEU A 379 -16.05 15.69 8.64
C LEU A 379 -17.22 16.67 8.62
N GLU A 380 -18.42 16.25 9.04
CA GLU A 380 -19.59 17.11 9.17
C GLU A 380 -19.34 18.27 10.15
N LYS A 381 -18.66 18.01 11.27
CA LYS A 381 -18.38 19.03 12.30
C LYS A 381 -17.36 20.07 11.85
N ILE A 382 -16.36 19.66 11.06
CA ILE A 382 -15.24 20.52 10.67
C ILE A 382 -15.45 21.22 9.33
N THR A 383 -16.40 20.74 8.51
CA THR A 383 -16.71 21.37 7.22
C THR A 383 -17.73 22.49 7.45
N PRO A 384 -17.41 23.75 7.09
CA PRO A 384 -18.35 24.86 7.26
C PRO A 384 -19.66 24.57 6.54
N SER A 385 -20.78 24.56 7.26
CA SER A 385 -22.09 24.37 6.65
C SER A 385 -22.38 25.57 5.74
N VAL A 386 -22.40 25.38 4.43
CA VAL A 386 -23.26 26.22 3.58
C VAL A 386 -24.68 25.85 3.99
N ALA A 387 -25.51 26.82 4.34
CA ALA A 387 -26.86 26.59 4.86
C ALA A 387 -27.75 25.82 3.87
N GLU A 388 -27.61 24.50 3.83
CA GLU A 388 -28.57 23.54 3.31
C GLU A 388 -29.03 22.67 4.49
N LYS A 389 -29.73 23.31 5.43
CA LYS A 389 -30.65 22.59 6.31
C LYS A 389 -31.67 21.92 5.40
N ASN A 390 -31.49 20.62 5.09
CA ASN A 390 -32.54 19.64 4.76
C ASN A 390 -31.99 18.34 4.12
N PHE A 391 -30.96 17.67 4.65
CA PHE A 391 -30.59 16.34 4.11
C PHE A 391 -30.27 15.21 5.10
N LEU A 392 -30.28 15.40 6.42
CA LEU A 392 -30.01 14.31 7.37
C LEU A 392 -30.97 14.27 8.56
N PRO A 393 -32.12 13.58 8.46
CA PRO A 393 -32.84 13.07 9.63
C PRO A 393 -32.48 11.59 9.85
N MET A 394 -31.22 11.25 10.13
CA MET A 394 -30.86 9.87 10.55
C MET A 394 -29.64 9.72 11.48
N LEU A 395 -28.95 10.80 11.88
CA LEU A 395 -27.74 10.70 12.73
C LEU A 395 -27.95 10.90 14.23
N THR A 396 -29.17 11.11 14.74
CA THR A 396 -29.39 11.47 16.17
C THR A 396 -30.39 10.63 16.97
N GLN A 397 -30.70 9.38 16.60
CA GLN A 397 -31.67 8.55 17.35
C GLN A 397 -31.13 7.29 18.04
N LYS A 398 -29.84 7.22 18.40
CA LYS A 398 -29.31 6.06 19.16
C LYS A 398 -28.60 6.34 20.49
N LYS A 399 -28.84 7.51 21.10
CA LYS A 399 -28.43 7.78 22.49
C LYS A 399 -29.61 8.32 23.30
N LEU A 400 -30.58 7.46 23.58
CA LEU A 400 -31.57 7.62 24.68
C LEU A 400 -32.43 6.37 24.68
N LEU A 401 -32.00 5.36 25.44
CA LEU A 401 -32.82 4.32 26.08
C LEU A 401 -31.87 3.29 26.68
N LEU A 402 -31.45 3.55 27.91
CA LEU A 402 -31.08 2.59 28.95
C LEU A 402 -30.99 3.41 30.24
N VAL A 403 -32.14 3.58 30.88
CA VAL A 403 -32.27 3.73 32.34
C VAL A 403 -32.56 2.33 32.87
#